data_AF-A0A954CM25-F1
#
_entry.id   AF-A0A954CM25-F1
#
_cell.length_a   1.000
_cell.length_b   1.000
_cell.length_c   1.000
_cell.angle_alpha   90.00
_cell.angle_beta   90.00
_cell.angle_gamma   90.00
#
_symmetry.space_group_name_H-M   'P 1'
#
loop_
_entity.id
_entity.type
_entity.pdbx_description
1 polymer ?
#
loop_
_entity_poly.entity_id
_entity_poly.type
_entity_poly.pdbx_seq_one_letter_code
_entity_poly.pdbx_strand_id
1 'polypeptide(L)'
;MKRSSVIAAVLFAGVLCAPSAFADGRKPGSKLVYPVHRSGAGMFTVVCVTNTNTAPATPVSFGGSTNLHFEYANVVANPADAFRPLGCVVFDRVEFLTPADTLCVLTACHNATSAEGQEGYLTITAQDPSATNMDWCFDHLIGSEMVINAAGAIYGINAMPLRCREAIYVMQPTAVMTMVGVRHEYLPSTLMCDSFLAVANSQLAIASLTDQPDHIRELYFEVWNDNEFALSATLRMNCWFDQPLTAVSPLFSEAFLTSTTHAPDELDINCDGLGDFETGWFRVSTRDITTPGGQSLGIAQGIRSDSGMCGAITAGPVTSIDCARLLWEPRNVPE
;
A
#
# COMPACT_ATOMS: atom_id res chain seq x y z
N MET A 1 6.06 -41.62 38.87
CA MET A 1 6.49 -41.71 37.45
C MET A 1 5.26 -41.49 36.57
N LYS A 2 5.25 -40.41 35.76
CA LYS A 2 4.54 -40.19 34.48
C LYS A 2 2.99 -40.36 34.48
N ARG A 3 2.15 -39.51 33.88
CA ARG A 3 2.27 -38.26 33.11
C ARG A 3 0.84 -37.66 33.07
N SER A 4 0.74 -36.35 33.19
CA SER A 4 -0.44 -35.54 32.87
C SER A 4 -0.81 -35.65 31.38
N SER A 5 -2.08 -35.49 31.04
CA SER A 5 -2.54 -35.06 29.72
C SER A 5 -3.84 -34.28 29.87
N VAL A 6 -3.71 -32.95 29.93
CA VAL A 6 -4.78 -31.99 29.69
C VAL A 6 -4.81 -31.79 28.18
N ILE A 7 -5.95 -32.07 27.54
CA ILE A 7 -6.21 -31.67 26.16
C ILE A 7 -6.99 -30.36 26.25
N ALA A 8 -6.30 -29.23 26.02
CA ALA A 8 -6.93 -27.96 25.72
C ALA A 8 -6.93 -27.80 24.20
N ALA A 9 -8.10 -27.93 23.58
CA ALA A 9 -8.31 -27.57 22.19
C ALA A 9 -8.58 -26.05 22.15
N VAL A 10 -7.59 -25.29 21.68
CA VAL A 10 -7.79 -23.88 21.32
C VAL A 10 -8.27 -23.86 19.86
N LEU A 11 -9.55 -23.56 19.65
CA LEU A 11 -10.07 -23.19 18.34
C LEU A 11 -9.59 -21.76 18.02
N PHE A 12 -8.66 -21.63 17.09
CA PHE A 12 -8.39 -20.36 16.41
C PHE A 12 -9.44 -20.17 15.31
N ALA A 13 -10.46 -19.37 15.59
CA ALA A 13 -11.32 -18.78 14.57
C ALA A 13 -10.81 -17.36 14.31
N GLY A 14 -9.79 -17.23 13.45
CA GLY A 14 -9.38 -15.93 12.93
C GLY A 14 -10.43 -15.48 11.92
N VAL A 15 -11.15 -14.40 12.24
CA VAL A 15 -11.97 -13.67 11.27
C VAL A 15 -11.00 -12.98 10.33
N LEU A 16 -10.63 -13.64 9.24
CA LEU A 16 -9.94 -12.99 8.14
C LEU A 16 -10.94 -12.03 7.50
N CYS A 17 -10.80 -10.73 7.76
CA CYS A 17 -11.47 -9.72 6.94
C CYS A 17 -11.09 -10.00 5.48
N ALA A 18 -12.09 -10.35 4.67
CA ALA A 18 -11.87 -10.61 3.26
C ALA A 18 -11.29 -9.35 2.61
N PRO A 19 -10.20 -9.45 1.82
CA PRO A 19 -9.73 -8.32 1.05
C PRO A 19 -10.87 -7.82 0.15
N SER A 20 -10.91 -6.52 -0.10
CA SER A 20 -11.93 -5.87 -0.91
C SER A 20 -12.22 -6.64 -2.20
N ALA A 21 -13.47 -7.11 -2.33
CA ALA A 21 -13.96 -7.74 -3.54
C ALA A 21 -14.12 -6.67 -4.64
N PHE A 22 -13.10 -6.52 -5.48
CA PHE A 22 -13.27 -5.86 -6.76
C PHE A 22 -14.17 -6.76 -7.63
N ALA A 23 -15.32 -6.24 -8.07
CA ALA A 23 -16.29 -6.94 -8.91
C ALA A 23 -15.75 -7.39 -10.30
N ASP A 24 -14.45 -7.18 -10.58
CA ASP A 24 -13.77 -7.61 -11.81
C ASP A 24 -12.42 -8.31 -11.53
N GLY A 25 -12.03 -8.48 -10.26
CA GLY A 25 -10.70 -8.97 -9.86
C GLY A 25 -9.56 -8.04 -10.31
N ARG A 26 -8.53 -7.85 -9.49
CA ARG A 26 -7.32 -7.19 -9.99
C ARG A 26 -6.61 -8.15 -10.94
N LYS A 27 -6.52 -7.78 -12.22
CA LYS A 27 -5.82 -8.57 -13.24
C LYS A 27 -4.33 -8.65 -12.88
N PRO A 28 -3.64 -9.76 -13.16
CA PRO A 28 -2.19 -9.84 -12.97
C PRO A 28 -1.48 -8.69 -13.70
N GLY A 29 -0.39 -8.21 -13.09
CA GLY A 29 0.43 -7.12 -13.63
C GLY A 29 1.89 -7.54 -13.80
N SER A 30 2.68 -6.67 -14.41
CA SER A 30 4.14 -6.82 -14.52
C SER A 30 4.90 -6.07 -13.43
N LYS A 31 4.23 -5.16 -12.73
CA LYS A 31 4.74 -4.50 -11.54
C LYS A 31 3.71 -4.58 -10.43
N LEU A 32 4.15 -4.79 -9.19
CA LEU A 32 3.32 -4.87 -8.01
C LEU A 32 3.75 -3.77 -7.03
N VAL A 33 2.79 -3.09 -6.43
CA VAL A 33 3.05 -2.08 -5.40
C VAL A 33 2.35 -2.48 -4.10
N TYR A 34 3.12 -2.49 -3.02
CA TYR A 34 2.67 -2.70 -1.66
C TYR A 34 2.82 -1.37 -0.92
N PRO A 35 1.72 -0.76 -0.44
CA PRO A 35 1.77 0.56 0.18
C PRO A 35 2.49 0.56 1.52
N VAL A 36 2.66 -0.61 2.12
CA VAL A 36 3.29 -0.80 3.42
C VAL A 36 4.23 -2.00 3.34
N HIS A 37 5.32 -1.95 4.09
CA HIS A 37 5.95 -3.10 4.69
C HIS A 37 6.43 -2.68 6.07
N ARG A 38 6.41 -3.60 7.04
CA ARG A 38 6.88 -3.32 8.39
C ARG A 38 7.76 -4.46 8.87
N SER A 39 8.97 -4.10 9.24
CA SER A 39 9.92 -5.03 9.85
C SER A 39 10.59 -4.31 11.02
N GLY A 40 9.88 -4.28 12.14
CA GLY A 40 10.19 -3.41 13.28
C GLY A 40 9.00 -3.25 14.23
N ALA A 41 9.23 -2.68 15.41
CA ALA A 41 8.19 -2.30 16.37
C ALA A 41 7.22 -3.43 16.80
N GLY A 42 7.67 -4.69 16.80
CA GLY A 42 6.83 -5.84 17.13
C GLY A 42 5.89 -6.27 16.00
N MET A 43 6.09 -5.75 14.79
CA MET A 43 5.40 -6.17 13.58
C MET A 43 6.36 -6.86 12.62
N PHE A 44 5.85 -7.81 11.86
CA PHE A 44 6.55 -8.35 10.70
C PHE A 44 5.61 -8.55 9.53
N THR A 45 6.13 -8.30 8.33
CA THR A 45 5.43 -8.48 7.07
C THR A 45 5.98 -9.70 6.33
N VAL A 46 5.09 -10.56 5.86
CA VAL A 46 5.38 -11.59 4.86
C VAL A 46 4.81 -11.13 3.53
N VAL A 47 5.67 -10.97 2.52
CA VAL A 47 5.27 -10.62 1.16
C VAL A 47 5.32 -11.86 0.29
N CYS A 48 4.23 -12.13 -0.43
CA CYS A 48 4.13 -13.24 -1.36
C CYS A 48 3.87 -12.72 -2.78
N VAL A 49 4.59 -13.27 -3.75
CA VAL A 49 4.41 -13.03 -5.18
C VAL A 49 4.17 -14.37 -5.87
N THR A 50 3.11 -14.44 -6.66
CA THR A 50 2.78 -15.63 -7.44
C THR A 50 2.85 -15.32 -8.93
N ASN A 51 3.54 -16.19 -9.66
CA ASN A 51 3.58 -16.19 -11.10
C ASN A 51 2.45 -17.07 -11.65
N THR A 52 1.45 -16.44 -12.24
CA THR A 52 0.29 -17.13 -12.82
C THR A 52 0.56 -17.71 -14.21
N ASN A 53 1.72 -17.42 -14.80
CA ASN A 53 2.10 -17.99 -16.10
C ASN A 53 2.44 -19.48 -15.92
N THR A 54 1.85 -20.33 -16.75
CA THR A 54 2.04 -21.79 -16.71
C THR A 54 2.91 -22.31 -17.85
N ALA A 55 3.43 -21.43 -18.71
CA ALA A 55 4.23 -21.82 -19.87
C ALA A 55 5.54 -22.50 -19.43
N PRO A 56 5.79 -23.75 -19.85
CA PRO A 56 6.98 -24.48 -19.43
C PRO A 56 8.25 -23.91 -20.07
N ALA A 57 9.38 -24.05 -19.38
CA ALA A 57 10.70 -23.77 -19.95
C ALA A 57 11.03 -24.75 -21.08
N THR A 58 11.82 -24.29 -22.06
CA THR A 58 12.35 -25.11 -23.16
C THR A 58 13.87 -24.91 -23.25
N PRO A 59 14.61 -25.71 -24.03
CA PRO A 59 16.06 -25.54 -24.17
C PRO A 59 16.52 -24.16 -24.70
N VAL A 60 15.61 -23.39 -25.30
CA VAL A 60 15.89 -22.08 -25.91
C VAL A 60 15.07 -20.94 -25.32
N SER A 61 14.29 -21.19 -24.26
CA SER A 61 13.43 -20.18 -23.63
C SER A 61 13.21 -20.51 -22.15
N PHE A 62 13.23 -19.47 -21.31
CA PHE A 62 12.86 -19.58 -19.90
C PHE A 62 11.38 -19.88 -19.67
N GLY A 63 10.58 -20.05 -20.73
CA GLY A 63 9.14 -20.28 -20.63
C GLY A 63 8.44 -19.09 -20.00
N GLY A 64 7.53 -19.36 -19.07
CA GLY A 64 6.88 -18.36 -18.25
C GLY A 64 7.67 -17.93 -17.02
N SER A 65 8.99 -18.14 -16.94
CA SER A 65 9.79 -17.70 -15.79
C SER A 65 10.10 -16.21 -15.87
N THR A 66 10.31 -15.56 -14.73
CA THR A 66 10.69 -14.15 -14.64
C THR A 66 11.67 -13.93 -13.50
N ASN A 67 12.52 -12.90 -13.61
CA ASN A 67 13.14 -12.31 -12.44
C ASN A 67 12.13 -11.38 -11.75
N LEU A 68 12.17 -11.34 -10.42
CA LEU A 68 11.42 -10.42 -9.57
C LEU A 68 12.41 -9.45 -8.96
N HIS A 69 12.33 -8.18 -9.35
CA HIS A 69 13.13 -7.11 -8.77
C HIS A 69 12.34 -6.45 -7.65
N PHE A 70 12.71 -6.77 -6.41
CA PHE A 70 12.18 -6.14 -5.21
C PHE A 70 12.94 -4.84 -4.95
N GLU A 71 12.23 -3.75 -4.76
CA GLU A 71 12.76 -2.45 -4.34
C GLU A 71 12.02 -2.02 -3.06
N TYR A 72 12.71 -2.13 -1.92
CA TYR A 72 12.23 -1.67 -0.62
C TYR A 72 12.58 -0.20 -0.44
N ALA A 73 11.58 0.68 -0.36
CA ALA A 73 11.78 2.06 0.01
C ALA A 73 11.68 2.20 1.53
N ASN A 74 12.82 2.07 2.22
CA ASN A 74 12.90 2.18 3.68
C ASN A 74 12.93 3.63 4.13
N VAL A 75 12.13 3.94 5.15
CA VAL A 75 11.95 5.31 5.63
C VAL A 75 12.80 5.58 6.87
N VAL A 76 13.57 6.67 6.83
CA VAL A 76 14.28 7.18 8.01
C VAL A 76 13.33 8.12 8.77
N ALA A 77 12.84 7.65 9.92
CA ALA A 77 11.89 8.40 10.73
C ALA A 77 12.42 9.80 11.09
N ASN A 78 11.51 10.78 11.07
CA ASN A 78 11.79 12.14 11.52
C ASN A 78 11.02 12.42 12.82
N PRO A 79 11.70 12.45 13.99
CA PRO A 79 11.05 12.70 15.27
C PRO A 79 10.36 14.07 15.37
N ALA A 80 10.73 15.04 14.52
CA ALA A 80 10.14 16.37 14.52
C ALA A 80 8.89 16.47 13.63
N ASP A 81 8.73 15.58 12.65
CA ASP A 81 7.62 15.60 11.71
C ASP A 81 7.40 14.20 11.12
N ALA A 82 6.41 13.48 11.65
CA ALA A 82 6.13 12.09 11.27
C ALA A 82 5.60 11.93 9.83
N PHE A 83 5.19 13.03 9.18
CA PHE A 83 4.74 13.04 7.79
C PHE A 83 5.87 13.38 6.82
N ARG A 84 7.01 13.83 7.34
CA ARG A 84 8.15 14.24 6.54
C ARG A 84 9.44 13.52 6.96
N PRO A 85 9.61 12.25 6.56
CA PRO A 85 10.81 11.50 6.92
C PRO A 85 12.09 12.17 6.44
N LEU A 86 13.19 11.90 7.15
CA LEU A 86 14.52 12.47 6.87
C LEU A 86 15.11 11.94 5.55
N GLY A 87 14.60 10.81 5.07
CA GLY A 87 14.97 10.25 3.79
C GLY A 87 14.27 8.93 3.52
N CYS A 88 14.34 8.50 2.25
CA CYS A 88 13.92 7.18 1.82
C CYS A 88 15.09 6.48 1.12
N VAL A 89 15.56 5.41 1.76
CA VAL A 89 16.69 4.61 1.29
C VAL A 89 16.15 3.40 0.57
N VAL A 90 16.47 3.28 -0.71
CA VAL A 90 16.09 2.13 -1.51
C VAL A 90 17.09 0.99 -1.31
N PHE A 91 16.57 -0.18 -0.96
CA PHE A 91 17.30 -1.44 -1.03
C PHE A 91 16.67 -2.31 -2.09
N ASP A 92 17.47 -2.88 -2.98
CA ASP A 92 16.96 -3.73 -4.02
C ASP A 92 17.56 -5.14 -4.01
N ARG A 93 16.76 -6.08 -4.49
CA ARG A 93 17.12 -7.49 -4.57
C ARG A 93 16.37 -8.17 -5.70
N VAL A 94 17.04 -9.10 -6.38
CA VAL A 94 16.44 -9.87 -7.47
C VAL A 94 16.31 -11.34 -7.05
N GLU A 95 15.13 -11.90 -7.27
CA GLU A 95 14.83 -13.32 -7.06
C GLU A 95 14.28 -13.93 -8.36
N PHE A 96 14.54 -15.21 -8.60
CA PHE A 96 14.04 -15.90 -9.80
C PHE A 96 12.75 -16.66 -9.48
N LEU A 97 11.72 -16.50 -10.30
CA LEU A 97 10.43 -17.16 -10.13
C LEU A 97 10.05 -17.99 -11.35
N THR A 98 9.82 -19.29 -11.13
CA THR A 98 9.44 -20.23 -12.18
C THR A 98 7.95 -20.13 -12.54
N PRO A 99 7.48 -20.76 -13.63
CA PRO A 99 6.06 -20.78 -13.99
C PRO A 99 5.23 -21.48 -12.92
N ALA A 100 4.03 -20.97 -12.64
CA ALA A 100 3.08 -21.50 -11.65
C ALA A 100 3.63 -21.61 -10.21
N ASP A 101 4.57 -20.74 -9.87
CA ASP A 101 5.30 -20.75 -8.61
C ASP A 101 4.97 -19.54 -7.74
N THR A 102 5.21 -19.66 -6.43
CA THR A 102 4.98 -18.61 -5.44
C THR A 102 6.21 -18.45 -4.57
N LEU A 103 6.75 -17.23 -4.53
CA LEU A 103 7.80 -16.84 -3.59
C LEU A 103 7.16 -16.04 -2.45
N CYS A 104 7.39 -16.49 -1.22
CA CYS A 104 7.03 -15.74 -0.01
C CYS A 104 8.30 -15.41 0.79
N VAL A 105 8.46 -14.15 1.19
CA VAL A 105 9.63 -13.66 1.93
C VAL A 105 9.20 -12.91 3.18
N LEU A 106 9.93 -13.14 4.26
CA LEU A 106 9.86 -12.30 5.46
C LEU A 106 10.66 -11.03 5.18
N THR A 107 10.02 -9.85 5.21
CA THR A 107 10.66 -8.59 4.84
C THR A 107 11.90 -8.31 5.68
N ALA A 108 11.85 -8.60 6.98
CA ALA A 108 12.97 -8.46 7.92
C ALA A 108 14.25 -9.22 7.51
N CYS A 109 14.12 -10.33 6.79
CA CYS A 109 15.25 -11.14 6.33
C CYS A 109 15.64 -10.83 4.89
N HIS A 110 14.67 -10.37 4.09
CA HIS A 110 14.89 -10.11 2.68
C HIS A 110 15.49 -8.73 2.43
N ASN A 111 15.07 -7.75 3.23
CA ASN A 111 15.53 -6.36 3.23
C ASN A 111 16.68 -6.20 4.24
N ALA A 112 17.92 -6.09 3.78
CA ALA A 112 19.10 -6.28 4.65
C ALA A 112 19.76 -4.96 5.13
N THR A 113 19.09 -3.81 5.02
CA THR A 113 19.78 -2.50 5.08
C THR A 113 20.09 -1.93 6.46
N SER A 114 19.36 -2.28 7.53
CA SER A 114 19.65 -1.73 8.85
C SER A 114 19.00 -2.50 10.00
N ALA A 115 19.62 -2.37 11.19
CA ALA A 115 19.15 -2.91 12.46
C ALA A 115 18.02 -2.07 13.10
N GLU A 116 17.75 -0.86 12.58
CA GLU A 116 16.66 0.01 13.03
C GLU A 116 15.56 0.03 11.95
N GLY A 117 14.34 -0.30 12.37
CA GLY A 117 13.05 -0.15 11.67
C GLY A 117 13.05 -0.16 10.15
N GLN A 118 12.72 -1.30 9.54
CA GLN A 118 12.53 -1.41 8.10
C GLN A 118 11.05 -1.25 7.76
N GLU A 119 10.58 -0.01 7.81
CA GLU A 119 9.22 0.36 7.46
C GLU A 119 9.20 1.28 6.24
N GLY A 120 8.17 1.17 5.41
CA GLY A 120 8.07 1.91 4.16
C GLY A 120 7.10 1.26 3.18
N TYR A 121 7.41 1.35 1.88
CA TYR A 121 6.63 0.70 0.83
C TYR A 121 7.54 -0.17 -0.06
N LEU A 122 6.95 -1.14 -0.73
CA LEU A 122 7.68 -2.12 -1.55
C LEU A 122 7.12 -2.12 -2.97
N THR A 123 8.02 -2.19 -3.94
CA THR A 123 7.66 -2.35 -5.34
C THR A 123 8.37 -3.57 -5.90
N ILE A 124 7.65 -4.39 -6.65
CA ILE A 124 8.20 -5.60 -7.27
C ILE A 124 7.96 -5.54 -8.76
N THR A 125 9.02 -5.49 -9.55
CA THR A 125 8.93 -5.39 -11.01
C THR A 125 9.41 -6.68 -11.66
N ALA A 126 8.70 -7.15 -12.68
CA ALA A 126 9.12 -8.28 -13.48
C ALA A 126 10.29 -7.88 -14.40
N GLN A 127 11.37 -8.63 -14.34
CA GLN A 127 12.55 -8.47 -15.19
C GLN A 127 12.77 -9.69 -16.07
N ASP A 128 13.32 -9.44 -17.25
CA ASP A 128 13.68 -10.46 -18.23
C ASP A 128 14.75 -11.39 -17.64
N PRO A 129 14.50 -12.71 -17.53
CA PRO A 129 15.50 -13.65 -17.02
C PRO A 129 16.72 -13.81 -17.94
N SER A 130 16.63 -13.37 -19.19
CA SER A 130 17.72 -13.41 -20.17
C SER A 130 18.57 -12.13 -20.24
N ALA A 131 18.14 -11.05 -19.57
CA ALA A 131 18.84 -9.76 -19.58
C ALA A 131 18.89 -9.13 -18.19
N THR A 132 20.09 -8.76 -17.73
CA THR A 132 20.28 -8.11 -16.44
C THR A 132 19.65 -6.71 -16.41
N ASN A 133 18.95 -6.38 -15.32
CA ASN A 133 18.36 -5.06 -15.06
C ASN A 133 17.44 -4.57 -16.19
N MET A 134 16.65 -5.49 -16.74
CA MET A 134 15.75 -5.18 -17.83
C MET A 134 14.32 -5.54 -17.48
N ASP A 135 13.50 -4.52 -17.25
CA ASP A 135 12.07 -4.70 -17.04
C ASP A 135 11.40 -5.20 -18.32
N TRP A 136 10.46 -6.12 -18.17
CA TRP A 136 9.69 -6.65 -19.30
C TRP A 136 8.18 -6.73 -18.99
N CYS A 137 7.38 -6.69 -20.05
CA CYS A 137 5.92 -6.70 -19.94
C CYS A 137 5.41 -8.12 -19.63
N PHE A 138 5.48 -8.50 -18.37
CA PHE A 138 5.09 -9.80 -17.86
C PHE A 138 3.84 -9.69 -16.97
N ASP A 139 2.68 -9.45 -17.57
CA ASP A 139 1.37 -9.29 -16.92
C ASP A 139 0.84 -10.62 -16.33
N HIS A 140 1.61 -11.25 -15.46
CA HIS A 140 1.34 -12.56 -14.87
C HIS A 140 1.60 -12.60 -13.37
N LEU A 141 2.00 -11.49 -12.75
CA LEU A 141 2.24 -11.43 -11.32
C LEU A 141 0.97 -11.03 -10.56
N ILE A 142 0.70 -11.78 -9.50
CA ILE A 142 -0.23 -11.38 -8.44
C ILE A 142 0.55 -11.38 -7.12
N GLY A 143 0.10 -10.58 -6.16
CA GLY A 143 0.79 -10.45 -4.90
C GLY A 143 -0.13 -10.13 -3.74
N SER A 144 0.33 -10.49 -2.56
CA SER A 144 -0.32 -10.21 -1.30
C SER A 144 0.73 -10.10 -0.21
N GLU A 145 0.46 -9.25 0.77
CA GLU A 145 1.20 -9.22 2.01
C GLU A 145 0.32 -9.64 3.17
N MET A 146 0.97 -10.14 4.20
CA MET A 146 0.38 -10.45 5.50
C MET A 146 1.22 -9.74 6.55
N VAL A 147 0.56 -8.98 7.42
CA VAL A 147 1.20 -8.29 8.53
C VAL A 147 0.70 -8.89 9.83
N ILE A 148 1.64 -9.19 10.72
CA ILE A 148 1.36 -9.72 12.05
C ILE A 148 1.94 -8.76 13.07
N ASN A 149 1.12 -8.30 14.01
CA ASN A 149 1.57 -7.38 15.08
C ASN A 149 1.82 -8.11 16.42
N ALA A 150 2.38 -7.37 17.39
CA ALA A 150 2.75 -7.91 18.70
C ALA A 150 1.54 -8.32 19.55
N ALA A 151 0.36 -7.78 19.27
CA ALA A 151 -0.89 -8.17 19.90
C ALA A 151 -1.47 -9.47 19.30
N GLY A 152 -0.84 -10.02 18.26
CA GLY A 152 -1.30 -11.21 17.55
C GLY A 152 -2.35 -10.92 16.48
N ALA A 153 -2.60 -9.64 16.18
CA ALA A 153 -3.47 -9.22 15.09
C ALA A 153 -2.84 -9.60 13.76
N ILE A 154 -3.64 -10.13 12.84
CA ILE A 154 -3.21 -10.57 11.50
C ILE A 154 -4.13 -9.93 10.46
N TYR A 155 -3.55 -9.17 9.56
CA TYR A 155 -4.26 -8.64 8.40
C TYR A 155 -3.50 -8.90 7.11
N GLY A 156 -4.24 -8.97 6.01
CA GLY A 156 -3.69 -9.15 4.68
C GLY A 156 -4.06 -8.00 3.76
N ILE A 157 -3.14 -7.59 2.91
CA ILE A 157 -3.36 -6.57 1.87
C ILE A 157 -2.91 -7.15 0.54
N ASN A 158 -3.74 -7.05 -0.50
CA ASN A 158 -3.30 -7.42 -1.83
C ASN A 158 -2.30 -6.39 -2.37
N ALA A 159 -1.41 -6.80 -3.25
CA ALA A 159 -0.64 -5.84 -4.02
C ALA A 159 -1.56 -5.04 -4.96
N MET A 160 -1.12 -3.84 -5.33
CA MET A 160 -1.61 -3.15 -6.50
C MET A 160 -0.83 -3.61 -7.73
N PRO A 161 -1.45 -4.40 -8.63
CA PRO A 161 -0.81 -4.72 -9.89
C PRO A 161 -0.90 -3.52 -10.82
N LEU A 162 0.21 -3.25 -11.47
CA LEU A 162 0.37 -2.33 -12.58
C LEU A 162 0.68 -3.15 -13.83
N ARG A 163 -0.20 -3.05 -14.82
CA ARG A 163 -0.03 -3.72 -16.12
C ARG A 163 0.89 -2.94 -17.05
N CYS A 164 1.56 -3.65 -17.95
CA CYS A 164 2.30 -2.99 -19.02
C CYS A 164 1.35 -2.30 -20.01
N ARG A 165 1.70 -1.09 -20.46
CA ARG A 165 0.93 -0.36 -21.49
C ARG A 165 1.41 -0.67 -22.90
N GLU A 166 2.69 -0.96 -23.06
CA GLU A 166 3.29 -1.22 -24.36
C GLU A 166 3.33 -2.72 -24.64
N ALA A 167 2.92 -3.14 -25.84
CA ALA A 167 2.97 -4.54 -26.26
C ALA A 167 4.38 -5.00 -26.69
N ILE A 168 5.39 -4.12 -26.55
CA ILE A 168 6.70 -4.27 -27.21
C ILE A 168 7.81 -4.25 -26.17
N TYR A 169 8.72 -5.23 -26.27
CA TYR A 169 9.98 -5.34 -25.55
C TYR A 169 10.90 -4.14 -25.86
N VAL A 170 10.60 -2.96 -25.32
CA VAL A 170 11.54 -1.84 -25.38
C VAL A 170 12.54 -2.05 -24.24
N MET A 171 13.61 -2.78 -24.57
CA MET A 171 14.78 -3.01 -23.73
C MET A 171 15.42 -1.66 -23.39
N GLN A 172 15.14 -1.12 -22.20
CA GLN A 172 15.92 0.00 -21.67
C GLN A 172 16.48 -0.41 -20.31
N PRO A 173 17.77 -0.16 -20.05
CA PRO A 173 18.33 -0.34 -18.73
C PRO A 173 17.61 0.59 -17.76
N THR A 174 17.09 0.05 -16.67
CA THR A 174 16.33 0.83 -15.70
C THR A 174 17.22 1.82 -14.96
N ALA A 175 16.83 3.09 -14.98
CA ALA A 175 17.13 4.01 -13.90
C ALA A 175 16.04 3.87 -12.84
N VAL A 176 16.50 3.72 -11.60
CA VAL A 176 15.81 3.77 -10.29
C VAL A 176 14.36 4.29 -10.35
N MET A 177 13.41 3.52 -9.80
CA MET A 177 12.04 3.92 -9.41
C MET A 177 11.29 4.92 -10.33
N THR A 178 11.42 4.82 -11.65
CA THR A 178 10.57 5.61 -12.55
C THR A 178 9.19 4.95 -12.69
N MET A 179 8.32 5.26 -11.73
CA MET A 179 6.89 4.88 -11.67
C MET A 179 6.01 5.65 -12.67
N VAL A 180 6.64 6.44 -13.52
CA VAL A 180 5.96 7.25 -14.51
C VAL A 180 5.38 6.34 -15.59
N GLY A 181 4.10 6.53 -15.93
CA GLY A 181 3.30 5.71 -16.84
C GLY A 181 3.74 5.67 -18.31
N VAL A 182 5.05 5.65 -18.56
CA VAL A 182 5.69 5.31 -19.82
C VAL A 182 5.52 3.81 -20.09
N ARG A 183 5.92 2.95 -19.16
CA ARG A 183 5.93 1.49 -19.37
C ARG A 183 4.72 0.78 -18.77
N HIS A 184 4.33 1.18 -17.56
CA HIS A 184 3.21 0.60 -16.82
C HIS A 184 2.00 1.53 -16.84
N GLU A 185 0.84 1.03 -16.43
CA GLU A 185 -0.35 1.85 -16.25
C GLU A 185 -0.11 2.98 -15.24
N TYR A 186 -0.84 4.08 -15.42
CA TYR A 186 -0.71 5.22 -14.54
C TYR A 186 -1.28 4.87 -13.17
N LEU A 187 -0.54 5.23 -12.14
CA LEU A 187 -1.05 5.32 -10.78
C LEU A 187 -2.08 6.45 -10.68
N PRO A 188 -3.08 6.31 -9.82
CA PRO A 188 -4.06 7.36 -9.63
C PRO A 188 -3.45 8.56 -8.89
N SER A 189 -3.96 9.75 -9.21
CA SER A 189 -3.70 10.99 -8.44
C SER A 189 -4.71 11.22 -7.31
N THR A 190 -5.71 10.35 -7.23
CA THR A 190 -6.79 10.37 -6.27
C THR A 190 -6.99 8.98 -5.71
N LEU A 191 -7.04 8.86 -4.39
CA LEU A 191 -7.42 7.63 -3.71
C LEU A 191 -8.72 7.87 -2.93
N MET A 192 -9.53 6.84 -2.77
CA MET A 192 -10.80 6.88 -2.06
C MET A 192 -10.82 5.80 -0.98
N CYS A 193 -11.30 6.15 0.20
CA CYS A 193 -11.70 5.21 1.24
C CYS A 193 -13.22 5.27 1.31
N ASP A 194 -13.88 4.15 1.02
CA ASP A 194 -15.34 4.03 1.04
C ASP A 194 -15.92 3.93 2.46
N SER A 195 -15.11 3.52 3.44
CA SER A 195 -15.50 3.50 4.84
C SER A 195 -14.27 3.48 5.74
N PHE A 196 -14.20 4.37 6.72
CA PHE A 196 -13.28 4.28 7.84
C PHE A 196 -14.06 4.24 9.15
N LEU A 197 -13.48 3.59 10.14
CA LEU A 197 -13.99 3.58 11.50
C LEU A 197 -13.13 4.50 12.36
N ALA A 198 -13.76 5.40 13.11
CA ALA A 198 -13.08 6.40 13.94
C ALA A 198 -12.50 5.82 15.24
N VAL A 199 -11.97 4.59 15.20
CA VAL A 199 -11.31 3.96 16.35
C VAL A 199 -9.91 4.54 16.55
N ALA A 200 -9.53 4.65 17.82
CA ALA A 200 -8.15 4.86 18.19
C ALA A 200 -7.23 3.82 17.52
N ASN A 201 -6.16 4.32 16.89
CA ASN A 201 -5.09 3.53 16.26
C ASN A 201 -5.38 2.92 14.87
N SER A 202 -6.49 3.27 14.21
CA SER A 202 -6.60 3.08 12.75
C SER A 202 -5.52 3.91 12.07
N GLN A 203 -4.64 3.28 11.28
CA GLN A 203 -3.54 3.95 10.60
C GLN A 203 -3.84 4.16 9.13
N LEU A 204 -3.35 5.28 8.60
CA LEU A 204 -3.33 5.59 7.19
C LEU A 204 -1.89 5.56 6.73
N ALA A 205 -1.61 4.68 5.78
CA ALA A 205 -0.35 4.65 5.06
C ALA A 205 -0.54 5.16 3.63
N ILE A 206 0.31 6.10 3.22
CA ILE A 206 0.35 6.61 1.85
C ILE A 206 1.79 6.62 1.37
N ALA A 207 2.02 6.02 0.19
CA ALA A 207 3.26 6.11 -0.55
C ALA A 207 3.12 7.08 -1.72
N SER A 208 4.06 8.01 -1.83
CA SER A 208 4.30 8.81 -3.01
C SER A 208 5.31 8.08 -3.87
N LEU A 209 4.84 7.57 -5.01
CA LEU A 209 5.62 6.69 -5.87
C LEU A 209 6.37 7.51 -6.91
N THR A 210 7.19 8.46 -6.46
CA THR A 210 7.92 9.37 -7.36
C THR A 210 9.42 9.13 -7.32
N ASP A 211 10.08 9.53 -8.40
CA ASP A 211 11.52 9.41 -8.59
C ASP A 211 12.35 10.27 -7.63
N GLN A 212 11.73 11.24 -6.95
CA GLN A 212 12.39 12.13 -5.98
C GLN A 212 11.88 11.91 -4.54
N PRO A 213 12.70 11.31 -3.64
CA PRO A 213 12.30 11.01 -2.26
C PRO A 213 12.11 12.27 -1.38
N ASP A 214 12.74 13.39 -1.74
CA ASP A 214 12.67 14.65 -0.99
C ASP A 214 11.55 15.58 -1.50
N HIS A 215 10.84 15.18 -2.56
CA HIS A 215 9.76 15.98 -3.13
C HIS A 215 8.59 16.03 -2.14
N ILE A 216 8.25 17.24 -1.69
CA ILE A 216 7.13 17.47 -0.77
C ILE A 216 5.83 17.59 -1.57
N ARG A 217 4.86 16.73 -1.29
CA ARG A 217 3.52 16.78 -1.85
C ARG A 217 2.53 17.34 -0.85
N GLU A 218 1.54 18.05 -1.36
CA GLU A 218 0.37 18.42 -0.60
C GLU A 218 -0.76 17.44 -0.91
N LEU A 219 -1.24 16.75 0.11
CA LEU A 219 -2.42 15.92 0.05
C LEU A 219 -3.63 16.76 0.48
N TYR A 220 -4.67 16.72 -0.33
CA TYR A 220 -5.97 17.31 -0.02
C TYR A 220 -6.95 16.20 0.31
N PHE A 221 -7.41 16.18 1.56
CA PHE A 221 -8.43 15.28 2.06
C PHE A 221 -9.79 15.97 1.99
N GLU A 222 -10.73 15.32 1.31
CA GLU A 222 -12.16 15.59 1.41
C GLU A 222 -12.75 14.47 2.25
N VAL A 223 -13.32 14.80 3.41
CA VAL A 223 -13.85 13.84 4.38
C VAL A 223 -15.34 14.09 4.50
N TRP A 224 -16.12 13.03 4.46
CA TRP A 224 -17.56 13.08 4.68
C TRP A 224 -17.90 12.19 5.86
N ASN A 225 -18.69 12.75 6.77
CA ASN A 225 -19.43 11.92 7.71
C ASN A 225 -20.63 11.26 6.99
N ASP A 226 -21.29 10.37 7.70
CA ASP A 226 -22.51 9.69 7.31
C ASP A 226 -23.68 10.61 6.86
N ASN A 227 -23.74 11.85 7.35
CA ASN A 227 -24.70 12.88 6.94
C ASN A 227 -24.22 13.78 5.80
N GLU A 228 -23.21 13.34 5.05
CA GLU A 228 -22.68 13.99 3.85
C GLU A 228 -22.12 15.42 4.11
N PHE A 229 -21.77 15.74 5.36
CA PHE A 229 -21.15 17.01 5.68
C PHE A 229 -19.70 17.02 5.20
N ALA A 230 -19.44 17.79 4.13
CA ALA A 230 -18.12 17.88 3.53
C ALA A 230 -17.15 18.66 4.43
N LEU A 231 -16.08 17.99 4.84
CA LEU A 231 -14.97 18.50 5.61
C LEU A 231 -13.70 18.41 4.78
N SER A 232 -12.69 19.21 5.11
CA SER A 232 -11.40 19.08 4.41
C SER A 232 -10.20 19.36 5.29
N ALA A 233 -9.09 18.70 4.95
CA ALA A 233 -7.80 18.92 5.55
C ALA A 233 -6.71 18.89 4.48
N THR A 234 -5.60 19.58 4.74
CA THR A 234 -4.39 19.47 3.92
C THR A 234 -3.26 18.92 4.76
N LEU A 235 -2.45 18.07 4.16
CA LEU A 235 -1.27 17.48 4.77
C LEU A 235 -0.10 17.60 3.80
N ARG A 236 1.10 17.85 4.31
CA ARG A 236 2.32 17.80 3.50
C ARG A 236 3.10 16.56 3.86
N MET A 237 3.50 15.79 2.85
CA MET A 237 4.32 14.59 3.02
C MET A 237 5.48 14.57 2.03
N ASN A 238 6.52 13.80 2.32
CA ASN A 238 7.45 13.33 1.29
C ASN A 238 7.58 11.81 1.37
N CYS A 239 7.77 11.18 0.22
CA CYS A 239 8.02 9.75 0.05
C CYS A 239 6.95 8.79 0.63
N TRP A 240 6.81 8.69 1.96
CA TRP A 240 5.87 7.78 2.62
C TRP A 240 5.59 8.20 4.05
N PHE A 241 4.37 7.94 4.52
CA PHE A 241 4.05 7.96 5.94
C PHE A 241 3.06 6.85 6.28
N ASP A 242 3.01 6.52 7.58
CA ASP A 242 2.08 5.56 8.17
C ASP A 242 1.73 6.04 9.58
N GLN A 243 0.60 6.73 9.70
CA GLN A 243 0.25 7.49 10.90
C GLN A 243 -1.22 7.25 11.28
N PRO A 244 -1.58 7.36 12.58
CA PRO A 244 -2.99 7.31 12.98
C PRO A 244 -3.83 8.33 12.20
N LEU A 245 -5.04 7.96 11.80
CA LEU A 245 -5.96 8.86 11.09
C LEU A 245 -6.17 10.19 11.85
N THR A 246 -6.25 10.13 13.19
CA THR A 246 -6.38 11.32 14.04
C THR A 246 -5.16 12.23 14.03
N ALA A 247 -3.97 11.70 13.69
CA ALA A 247 -2.77 12.51 13.49
C ALA A 247 -2.79 13.21 12.12
N VAL A 248 -3.41 12.60 11.10
CA VAL A 248 -3.63 13.22 9.78
C VAL A 248 -4.58 14.40 9.92
N SER A 249 -5.69 14.20 10.64
CA SER A 249 -6.62 15.28 10.98
C SER A 249 -7.53 14.90 12.15
N PRO A 250 -7.84 15.84 13.07
CA PRO A 250 -8.88 15.62 14.09
C PRO A 250 -10.26 15.28 13.51
N LEU A 251 -10.50 15.58 12.24
CA LEU A 251 -11.74 15.24 11.52
C LEU A 251 -12.04 13.74 11.51
N PHE A 252 -11.02 12.89 11.63
CA PHE A 252 -11.16 11.44 11.67
C PHE A 252 -11.42 10.88 13.08
N SER A 253 -11.56 11.75 14.09
CA SER A 253 -11.79 11.31 15.47
C SER A 253 -13.27 11.14 15.79
N GLU A 254 -13.58 10.12 16.59
CA GLU A 254 -14.92 9.88 17.14
C GLU A 254 -15.51 11.13 17.80
N ALA A 255 -14.70 11.81 18.62
CA ALA A 255 -15.09 13.03 19.31
C ALA A 255 -15.47 14.17 18.36
N PHE A 256 -14.87 14.21 17.17
CA PHE A 256 -15.25 15.20 16.16
C PHE A 256 -16.51 14.77 15.42
N LEU A 257 -16.61 13.52 14.96
CA LEU A 257 -17.75 13.03 14.18
C LEU A 257 -19.05 13.11 14.99
N THR A 258 -19.04 12.65 16.24
CA THR A 258 -20.19 12.78 17.18
C THR A 258 -20.61 14.23 17.46
N SER A 259 -19.70 15.20 17.27
CA SER A 259 -20.01 16.64 17.42
C SER A 259 -20.73 17.25 16.21
N THR A 260 -20.75 16.52 15.09
CA THR A 260 -21.47 16.91 13.88
C THR A 260 -22.88 16.32 13.85
N THR A 261 -23.67 16.65 12.82
CA THR A 261 -24.89 15.90 12.55
C THR A 261 -24.50 14.46 12.23
N HIS A 262 -24.92 13.50 13.06
CA HIS A 262 -24.60 12.07 12.97
C HIS A 262 -25.89 11.23 13.02
N ALA A 263 -25.84 9.99 12.52
CA ALA A 263 -26.87 8.99 12.68
C ALA A 263 -26.60 8.18 13.96
N PRO A 264 -27.43 8.31 15.01
CA PRO A 264 -27.16 7.70 16.33
C PRO A 264 -27.24 6.16 16.33
N ASP A 265 -27.67 5.55 15.23
CA ASP A 265 -27.80 4.09 15.06
C ASP A 265 -26.69 3.54 14.13
N GLU A 266 -25.60 4.28 13.92
CA GLU A 266 -24.49 3.86 13.06
C GLU A 266 -23.56 2.84 13.76
N LEU A 267 -23.16 1.81 13.01
CA LEU A 267 -22.32 0.68 13.43
C LEU A 267 -22.53 0.24 14.90
N ASP A 268 -23.59 -0.53 15.09
CA ASP A 268 -23.87 -1.24 16.33
C ASP A 268 -23.10 -2.58 16.34
N ILE A 269 -21.95 -2.61 17.03
CA ILE A 269 -21.08 -3.79 17.09
C ILE A 269 -21.65 -4.85 18.04
N ASN A 270 -22.51 -4.44 18.97
CA ASN A 270 -23.00 -5.28 20.05
C ASN A 270 -24.45 -5.75 19.85
N CYS A 271 -25.12 -5.24 18.81
CA CYS A 271 -26.50 -5.49 18.41
C CYS A 271 -27.56 -5.08 19.45
N ASP A 272 -27.33 -4.02 20.25
CA ASP A 272 -28.29 -3.51 21.24
C ASP A 272 -29.23 -2.42 20.70
N GLY A 273 -29.07 -2.04 19.43
CA GLY A 273 -29.83 -0.99 18.77
C GLY A 273 -29.33 0.42 19.06
N LEU A 274 -28.13 0.58 19.62
CA LEU A 274 -27.44 1.85 19.80
C LEU A 274 -26.16 1.85 18.94
N GLY A 275 -25.85 2.97 18.29
CA GLY A 275 -24.59 3.11 17.58
C GLY A 275 -23.40 3.14 18.54
N ASP A 276 -22.39 2.31 18.28
CA ASP A 276 -21.18 2.23 19.12
C ASP A 276 -20.05 3.13 18.59
N PHE A 277 -20.03 3.39 17.28
CA PHE A 277 -18.96 4.13 16.61
C PHE A 277 -19.45 4.89 15.38
N GLU A 278 -18.87 6.08 15.19
CA GLU A 278 -19.06 6.86 13.98
C GLU A 278 -18.22 6.31 12.82
N THR A 279 -18.82 6.32 11.62
CA THR A 279 -18.11 6.00 10.38
C THR A 279 -18.12 7.18 9.42
N GLY A 280 -17.31 7.05 8.38
CA GLY A 280 -17.28 8.04 7.33
C GLY A 280 -16.52 7.51 6.13
N TRP A 281 -16.41 8.34 5.11
CA TRP A 281 -15.62 8.03 3.93
C TRP A 281 -14.79 9.25 3.54
N PHE A 282 -13.69 9.02 2.83
CA PHE A 282 -12.85 10.14 2.40
C PHE A 282 -12.25 9.91 1.04
N ARG A 283 -11.89 11.02 0.42
CA ARG A 283 -11.09 11.08 -0.79
C ARG A 283 -9.82 11.85 -0.48
N VAL A 284 -8.69 11.33 -0.96
CA VAL A 284 -7.41 12.03 -0.91
C VAL A 284 -6.91 12.27 -2.33
N SER A 285 -6.43 13.47 -2.60
CA SER A 285 -5.88 13.85 -3.91
C SER A 285 -4.57 14.60 -3.74
N THR A 286 -3.63 14.42 -4.67
CA THR A 286 -2.44 15.28 -4.74
C THR A 286 -2.81 16.66 -5.26
N ARG A 287 -2.34 17.71 -4.59
CA ARG A 287 -2.28 19.06 -5.14
C ARG A 287 -0.82 19.45 -5.38
N ASP A 288 -0.52 19.93 -6.58
CA ASP A 288 0.78 20.55 -6.84
C ASP A 288 0.84 21.91 -6.13
N ILE A 289 1.88 22.12 -5.34
CA ILE A 289 2.11 23.41 -4.67
C ILE A 289 2.56 24.41 -5.75
N THR A 290 1.75 25.44 -5.98
CA THR A 290 2.15 26.59 -6.80
C THR A 290 2.98 27.52 -5.91
N THR A 291 4.21 27.82 -6.31
CA THR A 291 5.07 28.75 -5.54
C THR A 291 4.52 30.18 -5.57
N PRO A 292 4.87 31.04 -4.59
CA PRO A 292 4.61 32.48 -4.63
C PRO A 292 5.35 33.12 -5.83
N GLY A 293 4.69 33.11 -6.98
CA GLY A 293 5.30 33.35 -8.29
C GLY A 293 4.54 32.69 -9.44
N GLY A 294 3.55 31.84 -9.15
CA GLY A 294 2.70 31.22 -10.16
C GLY A 294 3.38 30.07 -10.92
N GLN A 295 4.62 29.74 -10.56
CA GLN A 295 5.29 28.56 -11.09
C GLN A 295 4.79 27.34 -10.33
N SER A 296 4.01 26.51 -11.01
CA SER A 296 3.82 25.13 -10.60
C SER A 296 5.16 24.42 -10.69
N LEU A 297 5.62 23.83 -9.59
CA LEU A 297 6.87 23.08 -9.54
C LEU A 297 6.82 21.76 -10.33
N GLY A 298 5.70 21.43 -10.99
CA GLY A 298 5.51 20.16 -11.71
C GLY A 298 5.06 20.25 -13.17
N ILE A 299 4.84 21.44 -13.77
CA ILE A 299 4.17 21.53 -15.09
C ILE A 299 5.06 22.10 -16.20
N ALA A 300 6.35 22.34 -15.95
CA ALA A 300 7.25 22.82 -16.99
C ALA A 300 7.77 21.68 -17.89
N GLN A 301 6.91 20.77 -18.41
CA GLN A 301 7.19 19.94 -19.62
C GLN A 301 6.07 18.97 -20.07
N GLY A 302 4.81 19.11 -19.63
CA GLY A 302 3.72 18.27 -20.15
C GLY A 302 3.77 16.79 -19.73
N ILE A 303 4.60 16.46 -18.73
CA ILE A 303 4.60 15.15 -18.10
C ILE A 303 3.73 15.23 -16.84
N ARG A 304 2.52 14.65 -16.89
CA ARG A 304 1.64 14.44 -15.73
C ARG A 304 2.16 13.32 -14.81
N SER A 305 3.48 13.14 -14.73
CA SER A 305 4.15 11.92 -14.29
C SER A 305 4.19 11.69 -12.79
N ASP A 306 4.00 12.73 -11.98
CA ASP A 306 4.51 12.74 -10.61
C ASP A 306 3.40 12.70 -9.55
N SER A 307 2.15 12.40 -9.94
CA SER A 307 1.00 12.41 -9.01
C SER A 307 0.60 11.02 -8.52
N GLY A 308 1.33 9.98 -8.93
CA GLY A 308 1.01 8.60 -8.58
C GLY A 308 1.15 8.35 -7.08
N MET A 309 0.04 7.95 -6.45
CA MET A 309 0.01 7.51 -5.07
C MET A 309 -0.56 6.10 -4.96
N CYS A 310 -0.15 5.39 -3.92
CA CYS A 310 -0.91 4.27 -3.40
C CYS A 310 -1.05 4.41 -1.89
N GLY A 311 -2.05 3.75 -1.30
CA GLY A 311 -2.24 3.81 0.14
C GLY A 311 -3.14 2.71 0.66
N ALA A 312 -3.13 2.57 1.98
CA ALA A 312 -3.98 1.64 2.71
C ALA A 312 -4.39 2.21 4.05
N ILE A 313 -5.56 1.80 4.53
CA ILE A 313 -5.86 1.81 5.96
C ILE A 313 -5.32 0.51 6.54
N THR A 314 -4.59 0.60 7.64
CA THR A 314 -3.97 -0.54 8.29
C THR A 314 -4.25 -0.55 9.79
N ALA A 315 -4.13 -1.73 10.37
CA ALA A 315 -4.14 -1.89 11.81
C ALA A 315 -2.81 -1.35 12.39
N GLY A 316 -2.91 -0.54 13.45
CA GLY A 316 -1.75 -0.08 14.22
C GLY A 316 -0.99 -1.21 14.94
N PRO A 317 0.19 -0.90 15.51
CA PRO A 317 1.03 -1.90 16.21
C PRO A 317 0.38 -2.48 17.47
N VAL A 318 -0.61 -1.80 18.04
CA VAL A 318 -1.24 -2.13 19.33
C VAL A 318 -2.75 -2.37 19.23
N THR A 319 -3.31 -2.42 18.03
CA THR A 319 -4.74 -2.69 17.86
C THR A 319 -5.02 -4.19 17.78
N SER A 320 -6.16 -4.58 18.31
CA SER A 320 -6.76 -5.91 18.15
C SER A 320 -7.72 -5.99 16.96
N ILE A 321 -7.86 -4.90 16.20
CA ILE A 321 -8.69 -4.86 15.00
C ILE A 321 -7.90 -5.46 13.83
N ASP A 322 -8.36 -6.62 13.35
CA ASP A 322 -7.77 -7.40 12.26
C ASP A 322 -8.27 -6.95 10.88
N CYS A 323 -8.02 -5.69 10.53
CA CYS A 323 -8.36 -5.24 9.19
C CYS A 323 -7.30 -4.32 8.59
N ALA A 324 -7.10 -4.50 7.29
CA ALA A 324 -6.44 -3.53 6.45
C ALA A 324 -7.07 -3.55 5.07
N ARG A 325 -6.99 -2.42 4.40
CA ARG A 325 -7.65 -2.23 3.12
C ARG A 325 -6.89 -1.26 2.28
N LEU A 326 -6.63 -1.64 1.03
CA LEU A 326 -6.15 -0.70 0.03
C LEU A 326 -7.17 0.39 -0.22
N LEU A 327 -6.68 1.61 -0.39
CA LEU A 327 -7.51 2.68 -0.88
C LEU A 327 -7.91 2.40 -2.33
N TRP A 328 -9.16 2.72 -2.64
CA TRP A 328 -9.74 2.59 -3.95
C TRP A 328 -9.20 3.66 -4.89
N GLU A 329 -9.19 3.32 -6.16
CA GLU A 329 -8.85 4.24 -7.23
C GLU A 329 -10.13 4.56 -7.98
N PRO A 330 -10.44 5.84 -8.23
CA PRO A 330 -11.53 6.17 -9.11
C PRO A 330 -11.22 5.54 -10.47
N ARG A 331 -12.15 4.72 -10.97
CA ARG A 331 -12.02 4.11 -12.30
C ARG A 331 -11.98 5.28 -13.29
N ASN A 332 -10.81 5.56 -13.84
CA ASN A 332 -10.70 6.49 -14.96
C ASN A 332 -11.40 5.83 -16.14
N VAL A 333 -12.70 6.09 -16.29
CA VAL A 333 -13.38 5.82 -17.55
C VAL A 333 -12.76 6.81 -18.53
N PRO A 334 -12.07 6.37 -19.59
CA PRO A 334 -11.66 7.29 -20.62
C PRO A 334 -12.94 7.90 -21.22
N GLU A 335 -13.05 9.22 -21.15
CA GLU A 335 -13.96 10.00 -22.00
C GLU A 335 -13.54 9.88 -23.47
#